data_AF-A0A373TP62-F1
#
_entry.id   AF-A0A373TP62-F1
#
_cell.length_a   1.000
_cell.length_b   1.000
_cell.length_c   1.000
_cell.angle_alpha   90.00
_cell.angle_beta   90.00
_cell.angle_gamma   90.00
#
_symmetry.space_group_name_H-M   'P 1'
#
loop_
_entity.id
_entity.type
_entity.pdbx_description
1 polymer ?
#
loop_
_entity_poly.entity_id
_entity_poly.type
_entity_poly.pdbx_seq_one_letter_code
_entity_poly.pdbx_strand_id
1 'polypeptide(L)'
;MIVQEIRNDNVFGYVRYQGEPNRKDAVIEKLRKQGFRITKQRCILLDIILDEDCSSCKEIYYKAVKRDDSIGIATVYRMVNTLEDIGVISRKNMYKVACF
;
A
#
# COMPACT_ATOMS: atom_id res chain seq x y z
N MET A 1 -1.92 -6.70 -34.16
CA MET A 1 -0.65 -5.98 -34.40
C MET A 1 -0.88 -4.48 -34.21
N ILE A 2 -0.68 -3.95 -33.00
CA ILE A 2 -0.07 -2.63 -32.78
C ILE A 2 0.71 -2.80 -31.47
N VAL A 3 2.02 -3.00 -31.61
CA VAL A 3 2.98 -3.00 -30.51
C VAL A 3 3.47 -1.57 -30.36
N GLN A 4 3.36 -0.98 -29.16
CA GLN A 4 4.13 0.23 -28.84
C GLN A 4 4.71 0.09 -27.43
N GLU A 5 6.03 0.22 -27.40
CA GLU A 5 6.91 0.20 -26.24
C GLU A 5 6.95 1.63 -25.67
N ILE A 6 6.51 1.81 -24.42
CA ILE A 6 6.72 3.07 -23.71
C ILE A 6 7.83 2.83 -22.68
N ARG A 7 9.03 3.32 -22.99
CA ARG A 7 10.04 3.66 -21.97
C ARG A 7 9.44 4.78 -21.12
N ASN A 8 8.87 4.43 -19.97
CA ASN A 8 8.62 5.42 -18.93
C ASN A 8 9.54 5.08 -17.76
N ASP A 9 10.58 5.88 -17.63
CA ASP A 9 11.54 5.76 -16.55
C ASP A 9 10.78 5.72 -15.22
N ASN A 10 11.03 4.68 -14.42
CA ASN A 10 10.68 4.57 -13.00
C ASN A 10 9.33 3.95 -12.57
N VAL A 11 8.66 3.13 -13.38
CA VAL A 11 7.55 2.30 -12.89
C VAL A 11 7.83 0.82 -13.12
N PHE A 12 8.24 0.13 -12.05
CA PHE A 12 8.21 -1.34 -11.98
C PHE A 12 6.77 -1.77 -12.32
N GLY A 13 6.61 -2.44 -13.47
CA GLY A 13 5.34 -2.49 -14.21
C GLY A 13 4.16 -3.10 -13.45
N TYR A 14 2.97 -2.59 -13.76
CA TYR A 14 1.72 -3.32 -13.64
C TYR A 14 1.01 -3.23 -15.00
N VAL A 15 1.02 -4.33 -15.75
CA VAL A 15 0.24 -4.52 -16.98
C VAL A 15 -1.23 -4.66 -16.57
N ARG A 16 -2.13 -3.88 -17.18
CA ARG A 16 -3.58 -4.00 -16.94
C ARG A 16 -4.23 -5.02 -17.87
N TYR A 17 -5.13 -5.84 -17.33
CA TYR A 17 -6.13 -6.59 -18.08
C TYR A 17 -7.53 -6.00 -17.81
N GLN A 18 -8.42 -6.08 -18.81
CA GLN A 18 -9.81 -5.64 -18.75
C GLN A 18 -10.57 -6.33 -17.59
N GLY A 19 -11.21 -5.54 -16.73
CA GLY A 19 -11.98 -5.95 -15.54
C GLY A 19 -12.08 -4.77 -14.57
N GLU A 20 -13.08 -4.75 -13.69
CA GLU A 20 -13.27 -3.66 -12.71
C GLU A 20 -11.97 -3.25 -12.02
N PRO A 21 -11.73 -1.95 -11.74
CA PRO A 21 -10.49 -1.51 -11.12
C PRO A 21 -10.29 -2.28 -9.81
N ASN A 22 -9.19 -3.04 -9.74
CA ASN A 22 -8.80 -3.74 -8.53
C ASN A 22 -8.76 -2.71 -7.39
N ARG A 23 -9.22 -3.08 -6.18
CA ARG A 23 -9.19 -2.23 -4.98
C ARG A 23 -7.83 -1.53 -4.81
N LYS A 24 -6.74 -2.22 -5.15
CA LYS A 24 -5.37 -1.65 -5.16
C LYS A 24 -5.20 -0.51 -6.18
N ASP A 25 -5.69 -0.66 -7.41
CA ASP A 25 -5.61 0.37 -8.45
C ASP A 25 -6.33 1.66 -8.00
N ALA A 26 -7.50 1.53 -7.39
CA ALA A 26 -8.24 2.68 -6.85
C ALA A 26 -7.46 3.43 -5.76
N VAL A 27 -6.77 2.70 -4.88
CA VAL A 27 -5.92 3.28 -3.83
C VAL A 27 -4.69 3.96 -4.44
N ILE A 28 -4.06 3.35 -5.45
CA ILE A 28 -2.93 3.93 -6.18
C ILE A 28 -3.33 5.25 -6.84
N GLU A 29 -4.47 5.29 -7.52
CA GLU A 29 -5.00 6.50 -8.13
C GLU A 29 -5.28 7.59 -7.10
N LYS A 30 -5.81 7.23 -5.93
CA LYS A 30 -6.02 8.19 -4.83
C LYS A 30 -4.70 8.76 -4.33
N LEU A 31 -3.67 7.93 -4.13
CA LEU A 31 -2.33 8.38 -3.75
C LEU A 31 -1.71 9.32 -4.79
N ARG A 32 -1.84 9.00 -6.09
CA ARG A 32 -1.37 9.86 -7.19
C ARG A 32 -2.05 11.21 -7.19
N LYS A 33 -3.38 11.24 -7.05
CA LYS A 33 -4.17 12.48 -6.97
C LYS A 33 -3.79 13.37 -5.78
N GLN A 34 -3.24 12.77 -4.72
CA GLN A 34 -2.75 13.47 -3.52
C GLN A 34 -1.24 13.83 -3.63
N GLY A 35 -0.61 13.62 -4.79
CA GLY A 35 0.80 13.99 -5.03
C GLY A 35 1.83 13.00 -4.49
N PHE A 36 1.41 11.81 -4.01
CA PHE A 36 2.36 10.80 -3.54
C PHE A 36 3.01 10.06 -4.72
N ARG A 37 4.34 9.96 -4.68
CA ARG A 37 5.10 9.11 -5.61
C ARG A 37 4.84 7.63 -5.31
N ILE A 38 4.48 6.87 -6.32
CA ILE A 38 4.27 5.42 -6.21
C ILE A 38 5.63 4.71 -6.37
N THR A 39 6.25 4.36 -5.24
CA THR A 39 7.54 3.66 -5.20
C THR A 39 7.32 2.15 -5.05
N LYS A 40 8.35 1.34 -5.35
CA LYS A 40 8.33 -0.11 -5.15
C LYS A 40 7.93 -0.50 -3.71
N GLN A 41 8.50 0.17 -2.71
CA GLN A 41 8.16 -0.07 -1.30
C GLN A 41 6.68 0.21 -0.99
N ARG A 42 6.09 1.28 -1.56
CA ARG A 42 4.66 1.57 -1.38
C ARG A 42 3.78 0.51 -2.02
N CYS A 43 4.16 0.01 -3.21
CA CYS A 43 3.44 -1.08 -3.86
C CYS A 43 3.44 -2.35 -3.00
N ILE A 44 4.60 -2.73 -2.45
CA ILE A 44 4.74 -3.87 -1.54
C ILE A 44 3.85 -3.71 -0.30
N LEU A 45 3.88 -2.53 0.33
CA LEU A 45 3.06 -2.28 1.51
C LEU A 45 1.56 -2.27 1.18
N LEU A 46 1.15 -1.76 0.01
CA LEU A 46 -0.23 -1.83 -0.44
C LEU A 46 -0.70 -3.27 -0.63
N ASP A 47 0.12 -4.14 -1.23
CA ASP A 47 -0.20 -5.56 -1.37
C ASP A 47 -0.44 -6.20 0.00
N ILE A 48 0.45 -5.96 0.96
CA ILE A 48 0.35 -6.55 2.30
C ILE A 48 -0.87 -5.99 3.06
N ILE A 49 -1.13 -4.68 2.99
CA ILE A 49 -2.18 -4.02 3.76
C ILE A 49 -3.57 -4.31 3.20
N LEU A 50 -3.71 -4.46 1.88
CA LEU A 50 -5.01 -4.64 1.23
C LEU A 50 -5.42 -6.10 1.04
N ASP A 51 -4.45 -7.00 0.85
CA ASP A 51 -4.72 -8.40 0.50
C ASP A 51 -4.51 -9.37 1.66
N GLU A 52 -3.85 -8.94 2.76
CA GLU A 52 -3.58 -9.81 3.90
C GLU A 52 -4.26 -9.33 5.18
N ASP A 53 -4.83 -10.26 5.94
CA ASP A 53 -5.33 -10.00 7.30
C ASP A 53 -4.14 -9.76 8.24
N CYS A 54 -3.77 -8.49 8.41
CA CYS A 54 -2.77 -8.05 9.36
C CYS A 54 -3.43 -7.38 10.56
N SER A 55 -3.13 -7.85 11.76
CA SER A 55 -3.67 -7.32 13.01
C SER A 55 -2.88 -6.14 13.57
N SER A 56 -1.64 -5.93 13.08
CA SER A 56 -0.74 -4.92 13.62
C SER A 56 0.30 -4.41 12.60
N CYS A 57 0.85 -3.22 12.86
CA CYS A 57 1.99 -2.69 12.11
C CYS A 57 3.24 -3.59 12.18
N LYS A 58 3.38 -4.35 13.27
CA LYS A 58 4.50 -5.29 13.46
C LYS A 58 4.39 -6.46 12.47
N GLU A 59 3.19 -6.99 12.26
CA GLU A 59 2.96 -8.04 11.26
C GLU A 59 3.20 -7.54 9.84
N ILE A 60 2.71 -6.33 9.51
CA ILE A 60 2.97 -5.70 8.21
C ILE A 60 4.47 -5.58 7.97
N TYR A 61 5.23 -5.13 8.97
CA TYR A 61 6.69 -5.05 8.91
C TYR A 61 7.36 -6.40 8.67
N TYR A 62 7.01 -7.44 9.44
CA TYR A 62 7.61 -8.77 9.26
C TYR A 62 7.34 -9.38 7.89
N LYS A 63 6.19 -9.05 7.27
CA LYS A 63 5.87 -9.48 5.91
C LYS A 63 6.62 -8.63 4.88
N ALA A 64 6.73 -7.32 5.10
CA ALA A 64 7.40 -6.39 4.20
C ALA A 64 8.90 -6.68 4.10
N VAL A 65 9.59 -6.89 5.24
CA VAL A 65 11.04 -7.17 5.26
C VAL A 65 11.41 -8.47 4.56
N LYS A 66 10.49 -9.44 4.48
CA LYS A 66 10.68 -10.68 3.71
C LYS A 66 10.63 -10.46 2.20
N ARG A 67 9.97 -9.38 1.75
CA ARG A 67 9.85 -9.02 0.32
C ARG A 67 10.89 -7.97 -0.09
N ASP A 68 11.24 -7.07 0.82
CA ASP A 68 12.23 -6.00 0.62
C ASP A 68 12.82 -5.59 1.98
N ASP A 69 14.08 -5.94 2.22
CA ASP A 69 14.80 -5.74 3.48
C ASP A 69 15.11 -4.27 3.77
N SER A 70 14.99 -3.39 2.78
CA SER A 70 15.13 -1.93 2.95
C SER A 70 13.92 -1.27 3.62
N ILE A 71 12.81 -2.00 3.78
CA ILE A 71 11.60 -1.49 4.42
C ILE A 71 11.74 -1.55 5.95
N GLY A 72 12.05 -0.40 6.55
CA GLY A 72 12.05 -0.25 8.00
C GLY A 72 10.64 -0.08 8.60
N ILE A 73 10.51 -0.37 9.89
CA ILE A 73 9.26 -0.20 10.66
C ILE A 73 8.69 1.23 10.56
N ALA A 74 9.55 2.26 10.54
CA ALA A 74 9.12 3.64 10.36
C ALA A 74 8.44 3.90 9.01
N THR A 75 8.84 3.18 7.96
CA THR A 75 8.20 3.26 6.63
C THR A 75 6.81 2.64 6.67
N VAL A 76 6.62 1.54 7.41
CA VAL A 76 5.29 0.95 7.65
C VAL A 76 4.37 1.96 8.32
N TYR A 77 4.80 2.56 9.44
CA TYR A 77 4.00 3.56 10.15
C TYR A 77 3.64 4.77 9.27
N ARG A 78 4.59 5.30 8.52
CA ARG A 78 4.32 6.41 7.58
C ARG A 78 3.30 6.02 6.53
N MET A 79 3.38 4.80 6.00
CA MET A 79 2.43 4.31 5.01
C MET A 79 1.04 4.13 5.60
N VAL A 80 0.92 3.51 6.78
CA VAL A 80 -0.36 3.34 7.50
C VAL A 80 -0.98 4.69 7.80
N ASN A 81 -0.22 5.64 8.34
CA ASN A 81 -0.71 7.01 8.58
C ASN A 81 -1.18 7.67 7.29
N THR A 82 -0.38 7.59 6.21
CA THR A 82 -0.75 8.15 4.90
C THR A 82 -2.08 7.59 4.40
N LEU A 83 -2.27 6.27 4.50
CA LEU A 83 -3.51 5.62 4.07
C LEU A 83 -4.69 5.99 4.96
N GLU A 84 -4.48 6.22 6.26
CA GLU A 84 -5.52 6.69 7.17
C GLU A 84 -5.89 8.15 6.89
N ASP A 85 -4.91 9.02 6.67
CA ASP A 85 -5.11 10.45 6.37
C ASP A 85 -5.92 10.64 5.08
N ILE A 86 -5.66 9.81 4.06
CA ILE A 86 -6.47 9.81 2.83
C ILE A 86 -7.76 8.99 2.95
N GLY A 87 -8.08 8.44 4.12
CA GLY A 87 -9.32 7.69 4.37
C GLY A 87 -9.45 6.37 3.61
N VAL A 88 -8.33 5.70 3.31
CA VAL A 88 -8.31 4.34 2.72
C VAL A 88 -8.42 3.28 3.81
N ILE A 89 -7.87 3.54 5.00
CA ILE A 89 -7.99 2.68 6.17
C ILE A 89 -8.47 3.50 7.38
N SER A 90 -8.94 2.81 8.41
CA SER A 90 -9.30 3.41 9.70
C SER A 90 -8.80 2.53 10.82
N ARG A 91 -8.01 3.07 11.76
CA ARG A 91 -7.68 2.39 13.00
C ARG A 91 -8.87 2.48 13.96
N LYS A 92 -9.79 1.51 13.91
CA LYS A 92 -10.80 1.39 14.98
C LYS A 92 -10.11 0.93 16.26
N ASN A 93 -10.20 1.78 17.29
CA ASN A 93 -9.61 1.67 18.63
C ASN A 93 -9.53 0.24 19.21
N MET A 94 -8.31 -0.23 19.48
CA MET A 94 -8.00 -1.53 20.10
C MET A 94 -8.07 -1.54 21.63
N TYR A 95 -8.44 -0.42 22.28
CA TYR A 95 -8.56 -0.36 23.75
C TYR A 95 -9.98 0.05 24.15
N LYS A 96 -10.76 -0.91 24.62
CA LYS A 96 -11.90 -0.64 25.51
C LYS A 96 -11.38 -0.84 26.94
N VAL A 97 -11.09 0.25 27.64
CA VAL A 97 -10.91 0.18 29.09
C VAL A 97 -12.31 -0.04 29.67
N ALA A 98 -12.61 -1.27 30.06
CA ALA A 98 -13.73 -1.51 30.96
C ALA A 98 -13.22 -1.08 32.35
N CYS A 99 -13.79 0.00 32.89
CA CYS A 99 -13.48 0.43 34.25
C CYS A 99 -13.88 -0.66 35.25
N PHE A 100 -13.08 -0.79 36.31
CA PHE A 100 -13.38 -1.58 37.52
C PHE A 100 -14.27 -0.79 38.46
#